data_AF-A0A1J4X360-F1
#
_entry.id   AF-A0A1J4X360-F1
#
_cell.length_a   1.000
_cell.length_b   1.000
_cell.length_c   1.000
_cell.angle_alpha   90.00
_cell.angle_beta   90.00
_cell.angle_gamma   90.00
#
_symmetry.space_group_name_H-M   'P 1'
#
loop_
_entity.id
_entity.type
_entity.pdbx_description
1 polymer ?
#
loop_
_entity_poly.entity_id
_entity_poly.type
_entity_poly.pdbx_seq_one_letter_code
_entity_poly.pdbx_strand_id
1 'polypeptide(L)'
;MNREAIRSALAALVAIAVVAEACLWLLPPEVTPIMTASMGASALLIFAIPFSPLSQPWPVVGGTLISTAVGIVCVQYVPHLPLALALATGLAMVAMQLTGSLHPPGGAAALIAVLAGHEHGIGWDVLLLPVGINVALLALLGLVLNRWVLHRSHPHLGPTPSPAPTWCAMKTSTLRCVNSAHRSMCRKRIYISSYGRRWHRHAAVGAVGESGGAGEWAAFFHPPKPPVIQ
;
A
#
# COMPACT_ATOMS: atom_id res chain seq x y z
N MET A 1 -25.54 -4.46 -4.70
CA MET A 1 -24.36 -3.69 -4.25
C MET A 1 -24.78 -2.87 -3.02
N ASN A 2 -24.03 -2.94 -1.92
CA ASN A 2 -24.46 -2.36 -0.64
C ASN A 2 -24.37 -0.83 -0.70
N ARG A 3 -25.39 -0.11 -0.20
CA ARG A 3 -25.45 1.37 -0.21
C ARG A 3 -24.22 2.01 0.48
N GLU A 4 -23.67 1.35 1.49
CA GLU A 4 -22.46 1.78 2.19
C GLU A 4 -21.18 1.66 1.35
N ALA A 5 -21.09 0.64 0.50
CA ALA A 5 -19.96 0.47 -0.42
C ALA A 5 -19.94 1.59 -1.46
N ILE A 6 -21.12 1.97 -1.97
CA ILE A 6 -21.27 3.10 -2.91
C ILE A 6 -20.85 4.41 -2.26
N ARG A 7 -21.30 4.70 -1.03
CA ARG A 7 -20.89 5.90 -0.28
C ARG A 7 -19.38 5.95 -0.06
N SER A 8 -18.77 4.82 0.26
CA SER A 8 -17.31 4.72 0.48
C SER A 8 -16.54 4.92 -0.83
N ALA A 9 -17.03 4.36 -1.93
CA ALA A 9 -16.44 4.56 -3.26
C ALA A 9 -16.55 6.02 -3.73
N LEU A 10 -17.69 6.67 -3.51
CA LEU A 10 -17.88 8.09 -3.85
C LEU A 10 -16.97 9.00 -3.01
N ALA A 11 -16.81 8.72 -1.72
CA ALA A 11 -15.88 9.48 -0.88
C ALA A 11 -14.42 9.29 -1.32
N ALA A 12 -14.02 8.07 -1.67
CA ALA A 12 -12.69 7.80 -2.22
C ALA A 12 -12.46 8.51 -3.56
N LEU A 13 -13.47 8.52 -4.44
CA LEU A 13 -13.42 9.24 -5.71
C LEU A 13 -13.20 10.74 -5.51
N VAL A 14 -14.00 11.36 -4.64
CA VAL A 14 -13.87 12.80 -4.33
C VAL A 14 -12.49 13.09 -3.71
N ALA A 15 -12.05 12.26 -2.76
CA ALA A 15 -10.76 12.46 -2.11
C ALA A 15 -9.58 12.36 -3.09
N ILE A 16 -9.59 11.35 -3.97
CA ILE A 16 -8.54 11.18 -4.96
C ILE A 16 -8.61 12.23 -6.06
N ALA A 17 -9.78 12.69 -6.48
CA ALA A 17 -9.87 13.79 -7.44
C ALA A 17 -9.21 15.07 -6.89
N VAL A 18 -9.48 15.40 -5.62
CA VAL A 18 -8.89 16.57 -4.96
C VAL A 18 -7.37 16.43 -4.79
N VAL A 19 -6.90 15.24 -4.39
CA VAL A 19 -5.46 14.98 -4.23
C VAL A 19 -4.73 14.93 -5.58
N ALA A 20 -5.33 14.34 -6.61
CA ALA A 20 -4.76 14.30 -7.96
C ALA A 20 -4.63 15.71 -8.55
N GLU A 21 -5.64 16.56 -8.35
CA GLU A 21 -5.55 17.96 -8.74
C GLU A 21 -4.40 18.64 -7.99
N ALA A 22 -4.33 18.50 -6.67
CA ALA A 22 -3.22 19.05 -5.88
C ALA A 22 -1.84 18.55 -6.38
N CYS A 23 -1.72 17.28 -6.77
CA CYS A 23 -0.50 16.75 -7.38
C CYS A 23 -0.14 17.47 -8.68
N LEU A 24 -1.10 17.74 -9.56
CA LEU A 24 -0.86 18.46 -10.82
C LEU A 24 -0.31 19.87 -10.61
N TRP A 25 -0.72 20.54 -9.52
CA TRP A 25 -0.23 21.88 -9.17
C TRP A 25 1.14 21.86 -8.47
N LEU A 26 1.48 20.77 -7.79
CA LEU A 26 2.63 20.72 -6.87
C LEU A 26 3.80 19.87 -7.37
N LEU A 27 3.58 18.95 -8.32
CA LEU A 27 4.61 18.04 -8.84
C LEU A 27 4.85 18.23 -10.34
N PRO A 28 6.07 17.92 -10.82
CA PRO A 28 6.33 17.76 -12.24
C PRO A 28 5.40 16.70 -12.88
N PRO A 29 5.04 16.85 -14.16
CA PRO A 29 4.11 15.94 -14.85
C PRO A 29 4.63 14.50 -14.92
N GLU A 30 5.93 14.28 -14.81
CA GLU A 30 6.58 12.96 -14.85
C GLU A 30 6.36 12.17 -13.55
N VAL A 31 6.35 12.86 -12.40
CA VAL A 31 6.21 12.24 -11.07
C VAL A 31 4.74 12.14 -10.65
N THR A 32 3.90 13.03 -11.17
CA THR A 32 2.47 13.15 -10.82
C THR A 32 1.68 11.83 -10.92
N PRO A 33 1.75 11.04 -12.01
CA PRO A 33 0.96 9.81 -12.14
C PRO A 33 1.34 8.75 -11.11
N ILE A 34 2.64 8.60 -10.84
CA ILE A 34 3.17 7.57 -9.94
C ILE A 34 2.84 7.94 -8.49
N MET A 35 2.96 9.22 -8.13
CA MET A 35 2.55 9.72 -6.82
C MET A 35 1.05 9.57 -6.60
N THR A 36 0.24 9.93 -7.60
CA THR A 36 -1.22 9.80 -7.55
C THR A 36 -1.64 8.34 -7.38
N ALA A 37 -0.94 7.38 -8.00
CA ALA A 37 -1.21 5.95 -7.78
C ALA A 37 -0.99 5.53 -6.32
N SER A 38 0.09 6.01 -5.68
CA SER A 38 0.36 5.74 -4.25
C SER A 38 -0.70 6.37 -3.33
N MET A 39 -1.11 7.61 -3.63
CA MET A 39 -2.21 8.27 -2.92
C MET A 39 -3.53 7.54 -3.12
N GLY A 40 -3.79 7.04 -4.34
CA GLY A 40 -4.90 6.16 -4.70
C GLY A 40 -5.03 4.96 -3.76
N ALA A 41 -3.94 4.21 -3.59
CA ALA A 41 -3.89 3.07 -2.67
C ALA A 41 -4.17 3.48 -1.21
N SER A 42 -3.68 4.65 -0.79
CA SER A 42 -3.93 5.19 0.55
C SER A 42 -5.42 5.53 0.76
N ALA A 43 -6.08 6.16 -0.22
CA ALA A 43 -7.51 6.45 -0.14
C ALA A 43 -8.35 5.17 -0.06
N LEU A 44 -7.99 4.13 -0.82
CA LEU A 44 -8.69 2.85 -0.74
C LEU A 44 -8.62 2.27 0.68
N LEU A 45 -7.47 2.34 1.35
CA LEU A 45 -7.36 1.88 2.74
C LEU A 45 -8.23 2.70 3.70
N ILE A 46 -8.21 4.04 3.55
CA ILE A 46 -8.96 4.96 4.41
C ILE A 46 -10.48 4.78 4.29
N PHE A 47 -11.00 4.61 3.08
CA PHE A 47 -12.44 4.57 2.82
C PHE A 47 -13.03 3.17 2.76
N ALA A 48 -12.28 2.17 2.27
CA ALA A 48 -12.78 0.79 2.19
C ALA A 48 -12.67 0.05 3.52
N ILE A 49 -11.66 0.35 4.34
CA ILE A 49 -11.41 -0.35 5.62
C ILE A 49 -11.12 0.68 6.75
N PRO A 50 -12.09 1.53 7.12
CA PRO A 50 -11.87 2.68 8.01
C PRO A 50 -11.51 2.29 9.46
N PHE A 51 -11.86 1.07 9.88
CA PHE A 51 -11.57 0.55 11.23
C PHE A 51 -10.23 -0.17 11.33
N SER A 52 -9.49 -0.28 10.23
CA SER A 52 -8.15 -0.88 10.27
C SER A 52 -7.19 0.02 11.03
N PRO A 53 -6.30 -0.53 11.88
CA PRO A 53 -5.24 0.25 12.51
C PRO A 53 -4.30 0.91 11.47
N LEU A 54 -4.22 0.36 10.25
CA LEU A 54 -3.43 0.93 9.15
C LEU A 54 -4.07 2.19 8.53
N SER A 55 -5.37 2.38 8.74
CA SER A 55 -6.13 3.53 8.21
C SER A 55 -6.23 4.67 9.21
N GLN A 56 -5.53 4.56 10.35
CA GLN A 56 -5.39 5.65 11.31
C GLN A 56 -4.55 6.79 10.71
N PRO A 57 -4.74 8.04 11.17
CA PRO A 57 -4.03 9.19 10.62
C PRO A 57 -2.51 9.08 10.79
N TRP A 58 -2.02 8.50 11.88
CA TRP A 58 -0.58 8.38 12.12
C TRP A 58 0.15 7.47 11.10
N PRO A 59 -0.31 6.24 10.81
CA PRO A 59 0.24 5.46 9.70
C PRO A 59 0.23 6.19 8.36
N VAL A 60 -0.87 6.84 7.98
CA VAL A 60 -0.96 7.54 6.69
C VAL A 60 0.07 8.67 6.62
N VAL A 61 0.12 9.53 7.65
CA VAL A 61 1.00 10.71 7.69
C VAL A 61 2.45 10.32 7.91
N GLY A 62 2.73 9.66 9.04
CA GLY A 62 4.08 9.25 9.42
C GLY A 62 4.66 8.24 8.44
N GLY A 63 3.89 7.23 8.03
CA GLY A 63 4.37 6.18 7.14
C GLY A 63 4.79 6.71 5.79
N THR A 64 4.03 7.64 5.20
CA THR A 64 4.40 8.24 3.92
C THR A 64 5.59 9.17 4.05
N LEU A 65 5.58 10.09 5.02
CA LEU A 65 6.67 11.06 5.21
C LEU A 65 8.02 10.39 5.54
N ILE A 66 8.00 9.44 6.47
CA ILE A 66 9.22 8.70 6.87
C ILE A 66 9.75 7.90 5.68
N SER A 67 8.87 7.23 4.94
CA SER A 67 9.27 6.43 3.78
C SER A 67 9.88 7.29 2.66
N THR A 68 9.27 8.43 2.35
CA THR A 68 9.82 9.39 1.39
C THR A 68 11.17 9.94 1.86
N ALA A 69 11.32 10.30 3.14
CA ALA A 69 12.57 10.78 3.70
C ALA A 69 13.69 9.73 3.58
N VAL A 70 13.39 8.47 3.89
CA VAL A 70 14.34 7.35 3.72
C VAL A 70 14.72 7.18 2.25
N GLY A 71 13.77 7.28 1.31
CA GLY A 71 14.05 7.24 -0.12
C GLY A 71 15.00 8.35 -0.59
N ILE A 72 14.79 9.58 -0.13
CA ILE A 72 15.67 10.73 -0.42
C ILE A 72 17.08 10.49 0.11
N VAL A 73 17.21 9.97 1.34
CA VAL A 73 18.52 9.62 1.90
C VAL A 73 19.19 8.54 1.04
N CYS A 74 18.48 7.48 0.67
CA CYS A 74 19.05 6.40 -0.13
C CYS A 74 19.56 6.87 -1.50
N VAL A 75 18.81 7.72 -2.22
CA VAL A 75 19.25 8.21 -3.54
C VAL A 75 20.45 9.16 -3.44
N GLN A 76 20.61 9.87 -2.33
CA GLN A 76 21.77 10.76 -2.09
C GLN A 76 23.06 9.98 -1.84
N TYR A 77 22.99 8.84 -1.15
CA TYR A 77 24.17 8.06 -0.77
C TYR A 77 24.48 6.87 -1.69
N VAL A 78 23.50 6.42 -2.49
CA VAL A 78 23.63 5.22 -3.32
C VAL A 78 23.43 5.58 -4.80
N PRO A 79 24.51 5.64 -5.60
CA PRO A 79 24.42 6.02 -7.01
C PRO A 79 23.79 4.92 -7.89
N HIS A 80 23.83 3.66 -7.45
CA HIS A 80 23.30 2.53 -8.21
C HIS A 80 21.79 2.36 -7.97
N LEU A 81 20.98 2.72 -8.98
CA LEU A 81 19.51 2.81 -8.86
C LEU A 81 18.82 1.54 -8.33
N PRO A 82 19.04 0.32 -8.86
CA PRO A 82 18.40 -0.89 -8.32
C PRO A 82 18.73 -1.15 -6.85
N LEU A 83 19.94 -0.80 -6.43
CA LEU A 83 20.38 -0.97 -5.04
C LEU A 83 19.73 0.09 -4.14
N ALA A 84 19.65 1.34 -4.61
CA ALA A 84 18.97 2.42 -3.91
C ALA A 84 17.49 2.10 -3.67
N LEU A 85 16.78 1.56 -4.67
CA LEU A 85 15.37 1.15 -4.57
C LEU A 85 15.16 0.03 -3.53
N ALA A 86 16.02 -0.98 -3.55
CA ALA A 86 15.96 -2.10 -2.61
C ALA A 86 16.23 -1.63 -1.16
N LEU A 87 17.27 -0.81 -0.97
CA LEU A 87 17.63 -0.25 0.34
C LEU A 87 16.55 0.69 0.86
N ALA A 88 16.04 1.60 0.02
CA ALA A 88 14.98 2.53 0.41
C ALA A 88 13.74 1.81 0.92
N THR A 89 13.29 0.78 0.19
CA THR A 89 12.09 0.02 0.57
C THR A 89 12.30 -0.76 1.86
N GLY A 90 13.45 -1.43 2.01
CA GLY A 90 13.78 -2.21 3.21
C GLY A 90 13.95 -1.32 4.45
N LEU A 91 14.68 -0.22 4.31
CA LEU A 91 14.89 0.74 5.40
C LEU A 91 13.60 1.47 5.77
N ALA A 92 12.75 1.84 4.80
CA ALA A 92 11.45 2.45 5.06
C ALA A 92 10.53 1.48 5.82
N MET A 93 10.53 0.19 5.47
CA MET A 93 9.78 -0.84 6.18
C MET A 93 10.23 -0.98 7.64
N VAL A 94 11.54 -0.95 7.90
CA VAL A 94 12.08 -0.97 9.27
C VAL A 94 11.69 0.30 10.01
N ALA A 95 11.87 1.48 9.39
CA ALA A 95 11.55 2.76 10.00
C ALA A 95 10.08 2.86 10.39
N MET A 96 9.16 2.48 9.49
CA MET A 96 7.72 2.44 9.76
C MET A 96 7.33 1.49 10.90
N GLN A 97 8.01 0.35 11.03
CA GLN A 97 7.78 -0.57 12.15
C GLN A 97 8.26 0.01 13.48
N LEU A 98 9.39 0.70 13.48
CA LEU A 98 9.93 1.35 14.67
C LEU A 98 9.06 2.52 15.15
N THR A 99 8.48 3.29 14.23
CA THR A 99 7.62 4.44 14.54
C THR A 99 6.14 4.08 14.71
N GLY A 100 5.78 2.81 14.55
CA GLY A 100 4.37 2.36 14.60
C GLY A 100 3.50 2.98 13.51
N SER A 101 4.07 3.41 12.39
CA SER A 101 3.39 4.09 11.29
C SER A 101 3.35 3.23 10.03
N LEU A 102 3.11 1.91 10.18
CA LEU A 102 3.10 0.96 9.08
C LEU A 102 2.00 1.32 8.07
N HIS A 103 2.40 1.83 6.91
CA HIS A 103 1.51 2.21 5.82
C HIS A 103 2.05 1.64 4.52
N PRO A 104 1.51 0.53 4.00
CA PRO A 104 2.03 -0.13 2.80
C PRO A 104 2.19 0.79 1.57
N PRO A 105 1.28 1.76 1.29
CA PRO A 105 1.50 2.76 0.25
C PRO A 105 2.74 3.65 0.48
N GLY A 106 3.16 3.84 1.73
CA GLY A 106 4.41 4.52 2.08
C GLY A 106 5.64 3.82 1.49
N GLY A 107 5.64 2.49 1.40
CA GLY A 107 6.71 1.75 0.72
C GLY A 107 6.84 2.12 -0.77
N ALA A 108 5.70 2.32 -1.45
CA ALA A 108 5.70 2.85 -2.82
C ALA A 108 6.18 4.31 -2.85
N ALA A 109 5.86 5.13 -1.85
CA ALA A 109 6.36 6.50 -1.73
C ALA A 109 7.90 6.57 -1.56
N ALA A 110 8.52 5.59 -0.88
CA ALA A 110 9.99 5.47 -0.83
C ALA A 110 10.60 5.21 -2.21
N LEU A 111 10.01 4.29 -2.99
CA LEU A 111 10.45 3.99 -4.36
C LEU A 111 10.30 5.21 -5.27
N ILE A 112 9.16 5.91 -5.18
CA ILE A 112 8.90 7.13 -5.94
C ILE A 112 9.94 8.20 -5.61
N ALA A 113 10.30 8.37 -4.34
CA ALA A 113 11.32 9.33 -3.92
C ALA A 113 12.69 9.02 -4.54
N VAL A 114 13.09 7.74 -4.60
CA VAL A 114 14.35 7.34 -5.24
C VAL A 114 14.30 7.59 -6.75
N LEU A 115 13.21 7.20 -7.43
CA LEU A 115 13.06 7.42 -8.87
C LEU A 115 13.05 8.91 -9.23
N ALA A 116 12.27 9.70 -8.49
CA ALA A 116 12.18 11.14 -8.68
C ALA A 116 13.53 11.84 -8.44
N GLY A 117 14.26 11.44 -7.38
CA GLY A 117 15.58 11.99 -7.09
C GLY A 117 16.65 11.59 -8.11
N HIS A 118 16.58 10.37 -8.66
CA HIS A 118 17.57 9.89 -9.64
C HIS A 118 17.41 10.55 -11.01
N GLU A 119 16.16 10.68 -11.49
CA GLU A 119 15.86 11.19 -12.84
C GLU A 119 15.84 12.72 -12.90
N HIS A 120 15.35 13.39 -11.86
CA HIS A 120 15.05 14.82 -11.89
C HIS A 120 15.89 15.64 -10.89
N GLY A 121 16.78 15.00 -10.12
CA GLY A 121 17.62 15.67 -9.12
C GLY A 121 16.82 16.25 -7.94
N ILE A 122 15.60 15.75 -7.70
CA ILE A 122 14.70 16.32 -6.71
C ILE A 122 15.09 15.84 -5.30
N GLY A 123 15.09 16.76 -4.34
CA GLY A 123 15.61 16.52 -3.00
C GLY A 123 14.55 16.63 -1.90
N TRP A 124 14.91 17.32 -0.83
CA TRP A 124 14.09 17.52 0.37
C TRP A 124 12.87 18.44 0.14
N ASP A 125 12.89 19.20 -0.94
CA ASP A 125 11.78 20.03 -1.42
C ASP A 125 10.55 19.19 -1.74
N VAL A 126 10.72 18.00 -2.35
CA VAL A 126 9.60 17.08 -2.60
C VAL A 126 8.99 16.49 -1.33
N LEU A 127 9.79 16.33 -0.28
CA LEU A 127 9.27 15.81 0.98
C LEU A 127 8.30 16.79 1.65
N LEU A 128 8.70 18.06 1.75
CA LEU A 128 7.99 19.05 2.55
C LEU A 128 6.78 19.64 1.82
N LEU A 129 6.94 19.99 0.54
CA LEU A 129 5.86 20.64 -0.23
C LEU A 129 4.90 19.61 -0.83
N PRO A 130 5.23 18.86 -1.89
CA PRO A 130 4.24 18.02 -2.56
C PRO A 130 3.79 16.83 -1.72
N VAL A 131 4.71 16.09 -1.09
CA VAL A 131 4.33 14.90 -0.31
C VAL A 131 3.63 15.30 0.99
N GLY A 132 4.19 16.27 1.72
CA GLY A 132 3.58 16.81 2.94
C GLY A 132 2.16 17.33 2.73
N ILE A 133 1.94 18.15 1.70
CA ILE A 133 0.62 18.70 1.39
C ILE A 133 -0.35 17.59 0.98
N ASN A 134 0.04 16.67 0.08
CA ASN A 134 -0.84 15.60 -0.38
C ASN A 134 -1.32 14.69 0.75
N VAL A 135 -0.40 14.32 1.64
CA VAL A 135 -0.69 13.42 2.75
C VAL A 135 -1.52 14.13 3.82
N ALA A 136 -1.25 15.40 4.10
CA ALA A 136 -2.07 16.21 5.00
C ALA A 136 -3.48 16.40 4.44
N LEU A 137 -3.60 16.69 3.14
CA LEU A 137 -4.86 16.86 2.43
C LEU A 137 -5.68 15.56 2.44
N LEU A 138 -5.04 14.43 2.14
CA LEU A 138 -5.70 13.12 2.17
C LEU A 138 -6.14 12.73 3.58
N ALA A 139 -5.31 12.97 4.59
CA ALA A 139 -5.67 12.72 5.99
C ALA A 139 -6.84 13.60 6.44
N LEU A 140 -6.83 14.89 6.08
CA LEU A 140 -7.92 15.83 6.38
C LEU A 140 -9.22 15.42 5.68
N LEU A 141 -9.16 15.07 4.39
CA LEU A 141 -10.31 14.56 3.64
C LEU A 141 -10.82 13.24 4.22
N GLY A 142 -9.93 12.34 4.64
CA GLY A 142 -10.28 11.12 5.35
C GLY A 142 -11.07 11.39 6.62
N LEU A 143 -10.57 12.30 7.47
CA LEU A 143 -11.26 12.72 8.70
C LEU A 143 -12.61 13.38 8.41
N VAL A 144 -12.67 14.30 7.45
CA VAL A 144 -13.88 15.06 7.12
C VAL A 144 -14.93 14.15 6.48
N LEU A 145 -14.59 13.42 5.42
CA LEU A 145 -15.54 12.59 4.70
C LEU A 145 -16.01 11.40 5.55
N ASN A 146 -15.11 10.77 6.32
CA ASN A 146 -15.54 9.70 7.22
C ASN A 146 -16.47 10.21 8.31
N ARG A 147 -16.15 11.35 8.94
CA ARG A 147 -16.95 11.91 10.04
C ARG A 147 -18.29 12.47 9.58
N TRP A 148 -18.31 13.28 8.51
CA TRP A 148 -19.48 14.07 8.11
C TRP A 148 -20.35 13.40 7.04
N VAL A 149 -19.75 12.67 6.10
CA VAL A 149 -20.50 12.06 4.98
C VAL A 149 -20.88 10.63 5.33
N LEU A 150 -19.93 9.86 5.86
CA LEU A 150 -20.14 8.45 6.19
C LEU A 150 -20.64 8.24 7.63
N HIS A 151 -20.63 9.27 8.48
CA HIS A 151 -20.97 9.18 9.90
C HIS A 151 -20.16 8.10 10.65
N ARG A 152 -18.92 7.87 10.20
CA ARG A 152 -17.97 6.92 10.79
C ARG A 152 -16.93 7.70 11.57
N SER A 153 -16.82 7.43 12.85
CA SER A 153 -15.72 7.96 13.66
C SER A 153 -14.54 6.98 13.59
N HIS A 154 -13.34 7.49 13.28
CA HIS A 154 -12.14 6.70 13.49
C HIS A 154 -12.04 6.35 14.98
N PRO A 155 -11.86 5.08 15.35
CA PRO A 155 -11.72 4.72 16.76
C PRO A 155 -10.51 5.44 17.35
N HIS A 156 -10.70 6.15 18.46
CA HIS A 156 -9.60 6.52 19.34
C HIS A 156 -8.91 5.21 19.77
N LEU A 157 -7.59 5.15 19.68
CA LEU A 157 -6.78 4.01 20.10
C LEU A 157 -7.21 3.57 21.51
N GLY A 158 -7.95 2.46 21.60
CA GLY A 158 -7.90 1.60 22.79
C GLY A 158 -6.46 1.10 22.96
N PRO A 159 -6.07 0.64 24.16
CA PRO A 159 -4.69 0.41 24.57
C PRO A 159 -3.89 -0.31 23.48
N THR A 160 -2.71 0.23 23.23
CA THR A 160 -1.68 -0.28 22.30
C THR A 160 -1.74 -1.79 22.20
N PRO A 161 -1.82 -2.39 21.00
CA PRO A 161 -1.57 -3.82 20.89
C PRO A 161 -0.24 -4.09 21.58
N SER A 162 -0.25 -4.97 22.58
CA SER A 162 0.93 -5.47 23.27
C SER A 162 2.06 -5.65 22.25
N PRO A 163 3.30 -5.24 22.57
CA PRO A 163 4.42 -5.35 21.64
C PRO A 163 4.37 -6.72 20.98
N ALA A 164 4.39 -6.72 19.64
CA ALA A 164 4.52 -7.95 18.86
C ALA A 164 5.63 -8.80 19.50
N PRO A 165 5.44 -10.13 19.63
CA PRO A 165 6.40 -10.96 20.33
C PRO A 165 7.79 -10.70 19.76
N THR A 166 8.67 -10.23 20.62
CA THR A 166 10.09 -10.03 20.35
C THR A 166 10.63 -11.29 19.67
N TRP A 167 10.84 -11.19 18.36
CA TRP A 167 11.47 -12.24 17.55
C TRP A 167 12.88 -12.62 18.06
N CYS A 168 13.45 -11.83 18.97
CA CYS A 168 14.73 -12.09 19.63
C CYS A 168 14.72 -13.15 20.75
N ALA A 169 13.58 -13.71 21.17
CA ALA A 169 13.54 -14.78 22.18
C ALA A 169 13.33 -16.18 21.58
N MET A 170 13.64 -16.39 20.30
CA MET A 170 13.45 -17.67 19.62
C MET A 170 14.72 -18.52 19.59
N LYS A 171 15.22 -18.91 20.77
CA LYS A 171 16.09 -20.08 20.86
C LYS A 171 15.21 -21.34 20.97
N THR A 172 15.35 -22.22 19.97
CA THR A 172 14.99 -23.65 19.96
C THR A 172 13.50 -24.07 19.93
N SER A 173 12.51 -23.18 20.06
CA SER A 173 11.07 -23.53 19.96
C SER A 173 10.43 -23.36 18.57
N THR A 174 11.18 -22.82 17.60
CA THR A 174 10.73 -22.39 16.26
C THR A 174 10.13 -23.49 15.40
N LEU A 175 10.62 -24.74 15.51
CA LEU A 175 10.10 -25.85 14.72
C LEU A 175 8.66 -26.25 15.08
N ARG A 176 8.25 -26.09 16.34
CA ARG A 176 6.87 -26.39 16.76
C ARG A 176 5.90 -25.26 16.40
N CYS A 177 6.34 -24.00 16.48
CA CYS A 177 5.49 -22.86 16.17
C CYS A 177 5.26 -22.70 14.66
N VAL A 178 6.28 -22.95 13.82
CA VAL A 178 6.10 -22.96 12.35
C VAL A 178 5.16 -24.09 11.92
N ASN A 179 5.25 -25.26 12.55
CA ASN A 179 4.40 -26.41 12.21
C ASN A 179 2.93 -26.22 12.66
N SER A 180 2.68 -25.43 13.72
CA SER A 180 1.33 -25.03 14.13
C SER A 180 0.77 -23.90 13.25
N ALA A 181 1.61 -22.92 12.89
CA ALA A 181 1.27 -21.82 11.99
C ALA A 181 0.92 -22.33 10.59
N HIS A 182 1.68 -23.29 10.04
CA HIS A 182 1.39 -23.93 8.76
C HIS A 182 0.02 -24.65 8.76
N ARG A 183 -0.35 -25.32 9.86
CA ARG A 183 -1.69 -25.94 10.01
C ARG A 183 -2.81 -24.91 10.11
N SER A 184 -2.56 -23.76 10.73
CA SER A 184 -3.53 -22.66 10.80
C SER A 184 -3.71 -21.96 9.43
N MET A 185 -2.65 -21.87 8.62
CA MET A 185 -2.67 -21.34 7.26
C MET A 185 -3.38 -22.29 6.29
N CYS A 186 -3.16 -23.60 6.40
CA CYS A 186 -3.94 -24.62 5.68
C CYS A 186 -5.44 -24.53 6.00
N ARG A 187 -5.81 -24.23 7.25
CA ARG A 187 -7.21 -24.02 7.65
C ARG A 187 -7.80 -22.71 7.08
N LYS A 188 -7.01 -21.64 7.01
CA LYS A 188 -7.43 -20.37 6.37
C LYS A 188 -7.48 -20.43 4.83
N ARG A 189 -6.81 -21.39 4.19
CA ARG A 189 -6.95 -21.67 2.74
C ARG A 189 -8.39 -22.05 2.35
N ILE A 190 -9.17 -22.60 3.30
CA ILE A 190 -10.60 -22.92 3.10
C ILE A 190 -11.47 -21.64 3.03
N TYR A 191 -11.06 -20.56 3.71
CA TYR A 191 -11.80 -19.28 3.68
C TYR A 191 -11.51 -18.46 2.40
N ILE A 192 -10.26 -18.40 1.95
CA ILE A 192 -9.88 -17.75 0.67
C ILE A 192 -10.46 -18.50 -0.54
N SER A 193 -10.57 -19.84 -0.48
CA SER A 193 -11.19 -20.66 -1.51
C SER A 193 -12.68 -20.34 -1.72
N SER A 194 -13.38 -19.88 -0.70
CA SER A 194 -14.81 -19.56 -0.77
C SER A 194 -15.09 -18.20 -1.43
N TYR A 195 -14.16 -17.24 -1.33
CA TYR A 195 -14.20 -16.00 -2.11
C TYR A 195 -13.77 -16.24 -3.57
N GLY A 196 -12.71 -17.01 -3.82
CA GLY A 196 -12.28 -17.37 -5.18
C GLY A 196 -13.38 -18.09 -5.99
N ARG A 197 -14.13 -19.01 -5.37
CA ARG A 197 -15.26 -19.70 -6.01
C ARG A 197 -16.50 -18.83 -6.25
N ARG A 198 -16.61 -17.66 -5.61
CA ARG A 198 -17.66 -16.66 -5.88
C ARG A 198 -17.25 -15.76 -7.04
N TRP A 199 -15.98 -15.36 -7.10
CA TRP A 199 -15.41 -14.61 -8.22
C TRP A 199 -15.48 -15.38 -9.55
N HIS A 200 -15.13 -16.68 -9.57
CA HIS A 200 -15.28 -17.48 -10.79
C HIS A 200 -16.74 -17.67 -11.23
N ARG A 201 -17.71 -17.65 -10.31
CA ARG A 201 -19.15 -17.73 -10.66
C ARG A 201 -19.73 -16.43 -11.21
N HIS A 202 -19.16 -15.27 -10.85
CA HIS A 202 -19.56 -13.99 -11.46
C HIS A 202 -18.81 -13.70 -12.76
N ALA A 203 -17.56 -14.16 -12.90
CA ALA A 203 -16.81 -14.07 -14.16
C ALA A 203 -17.42 -14.95 -15.28
N ALA A 204 -18.06 -16.07 -14.93
CA ALA A 204 -18.74 -16.93 -15.90
C ALA A 204 -20.10 -16.40 -16.41
N VAL A 205 -20.63 -15.31 -15.83
CA VAL A 205 -21.92 -14.70 -16.26
C VAL A 205 -21.71 -13.43 -17.09
N GLY A 206 -20.47 -12.92 -17.20
CA GLY A 206 -20.14 -11.69 -17.93
C GLY A 206 -19.48 -11.89 -19.30
N ALA A 207 -19.26 -13.13 -19.76
CA ALA A 207 -18.60 -13.41 -21.03
C ALA A 207 -19.60 -13.85 -22.11
N VAL A 208 -20.50 -12.94 -22.50
CA VAL A 208 -21.13 -12.97 -23.83
C VAL A 208 -20.83 -11.63 -24.48
N GLY A 209 -19.90 -11.65 -25.44
CA GLY A 209 -19.63 -10.56 -26.35
C GLY A 209 -18.42 -9.71 -25.98
N GLU A 210 -17.24 -10.13 -26.43
CA GLU A 210 -16.31 -9.29 -27.21
C GLU A 210 -15.08 -10.11 -27.60
N SER A 211 -15.02 -10.46 -28.88
CA SER A 211 -13.91 -11.15 -29.53
C SER A 211 -12.85 -10.14 -29.93
N GLY A 212 -11.62 -10.28 -29.40
CA GLY A 212 -10.44 -9.66 -30.00
C GLY A 212 -9.26 -9.43 -29.05
N GLY A 213 -8.22 -10.28 -29.16
CA GLY A 213 -6.83 -9.85 -28.88
C GLY A 213 -6.32 -9.93 -27.43
N ALA A 214 -6.38 -11.10 -26.78
CA ALA A 214 -5.73 -11.34 -25.48
C ALA A 214 -4.76 -12.54 -25.51
N GLY A 215 -4.02 -12.71 -26.63
CA GLY A 215 -3.15 -13.88 -26.85
C GLY A 215 -1.69 -13.73 -26.40
N GLU A 216 -1.19 -12.52 -26.14
CA GLU A 216 0.26 -12.30 -26.00
C GLU A 216 0.80 -12.20 -24.56
N TRP A 217 -0.07 -12.02 -23.55
CA TRP A 217 0.39 -11.79 -22.17
C TRP A 217 0.56 -13.06 -21.32
N ALA A 218 0.13 -14.22 -21.82
CA ALA A 218 0.14 -15.47 -21.04
C ALA A 218 1.52 -16.17 -21.00
N ALA A 219 2.47 -15.79 -21.87
CA ALA A 219 3.75 -16.49 -21.99
C ALA A 219 4.80 -16.09 -20.92
N PHE A 220 4.61 -14.99 -20.19
CA PHE A 220 5.64 -14.45 -19.29
C PHE A 220 5.63 -15.05 -17.87
N PHE A 221 4.60 -15.82 -17.50
CA PHE A 221 4.39 -16.27 -16.11
C PHE A 221 4.66 -17.76 -15.85
N HIS A 222 5.24 -18.50 -16.80
CA HIS A 222 5.60 -19.90 -16.59
C HIS A 222 7.11 -20.08 -16.37
N PRO A 223 7.55 -20.49 -15.16
CA PRO A 223 8.94 -20.92 -14.96
C PRO A 223 9.19 -22.25 -15.70
N PRO A 224 10.38 -22.47 -16.29
CA PRO A 224 10.71 -23.72 -16.97
C PRO A 224 10.71 -24.89 -15.97
N LYS A 225 10.14 -26.03 -16.39
CA LYS A 225 10.11 -27.27 -15.60
C LYS A 225 11.54 -27.82 -15.46
N PRO A 226 11.96 -28.29 -14.26
CA PRO A 226 13.26 -28.94 -14.11
C PRO A 226 13.29 -30.29 -14.84
N PRO A 227 14.46 -30.72 -15.36
CA PRO A 227 14.59 -31.98 -16.09
C PRO A 227 14.37 -33.18 -15.16
N VAL A 228 13.60 -34.14 -15.64
CA VAL A 228 13.42 -35.45 -15.02
C VAL A 228 14.65 -36.29 -15.36
N ILE A 229 15.49 -36.58 -14.36
CA ILE A 229 16.56 -37.56 -14.48
C ILE A 229 15.89 -38.94 -14.40
N GLN A 230 15.98 -39.70 -15.48
CA GLN A 230 15.61 -41.12 -15.56
C GLN A 230 16.75 -41.99 -15.03
#